data_AF-A0A2G2MU67-F1
#
_entry.id   AF-A0A2G2MU67-F1
#
_cell.length_a   1.000
_cell.length_b   1.000
_cell.length_c   1.000
_cell.angle_alpha   90.00
_cell.angle_beta   90.00
_cell.angle_gamma   90.00
#
_symmetry.space_group_name_H-M   'P 1'
#
loop_
_entity.id
_entity.type
_entity.pdbx_description
1 polymer ?
#
loop_
_entity_poly.entity_id
_entity_poly.type
_entity_poly.pdbx_seq_one_letter_code
_entity_poly.pdbx_strand_id
1 'polypeptide(L)'
;MLDIHLSLMLFVLALFLSLLVLLNNMLFQPLIKFMDDRDNSIAKDLKAAKSFSGNSDELNAKANENISNAKNEAASIRQKAIDDEKTLAASKVETKQSELDKEYEKFVEKLSSEKESLKNSLLSQMPLFKESLKAKFSKL
;
A
#
# COMPACT_ATOMS: atom_id res chain seq x y z
N MET A 1 44.68 -72.13 53.01
CA MET A 1 45.87 -71.87 52.19
C MET A 1 45.41 -71.05 50.99
N LEU A 2 45.80 -69.78 50.94
CA LEU A 2 45.73 -68.98 49.72
C LEU A 2 47.02 -69.28 48.96
N ASP A 3 47.01 -70.29 48.10
CA ASP A 3 48.11 -70.49 47.15
C ASP A 3 47.98 -69.42 46.06
N ILE A 4 48.61 -68.28 46.30
CA ILE A 4 48.69 -67.18 45.35
C ILE A 4 49.70 -67.57 44.28
N HIS A 5 49.20 -68.20 43.21
CA HIS A 5 49.98 -68.47 42.02
C HIS A 5 50.11 -67.19 41.19
N LEU A 6 51.25 -66.51 41.30
CA LEU A 6 51.55 -65.26 40.58
C LEU A 6 51.28 -65.39 39.07
N SER A 7 51.58 -66.55 38.48
CA SER A 7 51.32 -66.86 37.08
C SER A 7 49.82 -66.85 36.72
N LEU A 8 48.96 -67.38 37.59
CA LEU A 8 47.51 -67.39 37.38
C LEU A 8 46.94 -65.97 37.44
N MET A 9 47.42 -65.16 38.38
CA MET A 9 47.02 -63.76 38.53
C MET A 9 47.41 -62.92 37.32
N LEU A 10 48.63 -63.11 36.79
CA LEU A 10 49.07 -62.44 35.56
C LEU A 10 48.26 -62.87 34.33
N PHE A 11 47.89 -64.14 34.23
CA PHE A 11 47.04 -64.64 33.15
C PHE A 11 45.63 -64.05 33.21
N VAL A 12 45.01 -64.00 34.40
CA VAL A 12 43.70 -63.38 34.60
C VAL A 12 43.75 -61.88 34.29
N LEU A 13 44.82 -61.19 34.70
CA LEU A 13 45.02 -59.78 34.37
C LEU A 13 45.13 -59.56 32.84
N ALA A 14 45.89 -60.39 32.14
CA ALA A 14 46.01 -60.32 30.69
C ALA A 14 44.67 -60.58 29.98
N LEU A 15 43.91 -61.58 30.45
CA LEU A 15 42.55 -61.85 29.95
C LEU A 15 41.60 -60.67 30.21
N PHE A 16 41.65 -60.08 31.39
CA PHE A 16 40.83 -58.93 31.75
C PHE A 16 41.15 -57.72 30.87
N LEU A 17 42.43 -57.40 30.67
CA LEU A 17 42.85 -56.30 29.79
C LEU A 17 42.45 -56.56 28.33
N SER A 18 42.61 -57.79 27.84
CA SER A 18 42.16 -58.19 26.50
C SER A 18 40.65 -58.02 26.34
N LEU A 19 39.86 -58.45 27.33
CA LEU A 19 38.41 -58.26 27.34
C LEU A 19 38.02 -56.78 27.38
N LEU A 20 38.73 -55.95 28.14
CA LEU A 20 38.49 -54.51 28.24
C LEU A 20 38.68 -53.84 26.86
N VAL A 21 39.75 -54.19 26.15
CA VAL A 21 40.00 -53.69 24.79
C VAL A 21 38.91 -54.12 23.82
N LEU A 22 38.49 -55.39 23.88
CA LEU A 22 37.40 -55.91 23.04
C LEU A 22 36.08 -55.17 23.32
N LEU A 23 35.76 -54.97 24.60
CA LEU A 23 34.52 -54.30 25.03
C LEU A 23 34.53 -52.80 24.71
N ASN A 24 35.69 -52.15 24.77
CA ASN A 24 35.86 -50.76 24.35
C ASN A 24 35.43 -50.55 22.90
N ASN A 25 35.93 -51.40 21.99
CA ASN A 25 35.63 -51.27 20.57
C ASN A 25 34.22 -51.78 20.23
N MET A 26 33.74 -52.84 20.89
CA MET A 26 32.46 -53.47 20.55
C MET A 26 31.25 -52.79 21.20
N LEU A 27 31.38 -52.23 22.41
CA LEU A 27 30.25 -51.75 23.19
C LEU A 27 30.38 -50.28 23.59
N PHE A 28 31.48 -49.89 24.23
CA PHE A 28 31.57 -48.55 24.81
C PHE A 28 31.64 -47.45 23.73
N GLN A 29 32.45 -47.63 22.69
CA GLN A 29 32.56 -46.66 21.59
C GLN A 29 31.23 -46.48 20.83
N PRO A 30 30.53 -47.54 20.38
CA PRO A 30 29.22 -47.40 19.74
C PRO A 30 28.17 -46.76 20.66
N LEU A 31 28.16 -47.10 21.95
CA LEU A 31 27.19 -46.58 22.91
C LEU A 31 27.37 -45.08 23.14
N ILE A 32 28.60 -44.63 23.36
CA ILE A 32 28.92 -43.21 23.55
C ILE A 32 28.56 -42.45 22.27
N LYS A 33 28.93 -42.97 21.10
CA LYS A 33 28.57 -42.35 19.83
C LYS A 33 27.06 -42.19 19.66
N PHE A 34 26.27 -43.20 20.05
CA PHE A 34 24.81 -43.11 20.01
C PHE A 34 24.25 -42.04 20.97
N MET A 35 24.86 -41.87 22.14
CA MET A 35 24.49 -40.79 23.06
C MET A 35 24.82 -39.41 22.46
N ASP A 36 26.02 -39.25 21.90
CA ASP A 36 26.45 -38.01 21.25
C ASP A 36 25.57 -37.66 20.03
N ASP A 37 25.24 -38.65 19.20
CA ASP A 37 24.37 -38.48 18.03
C ASP A 37 22.96 -38.02 18.46
N ARG A 38 22.44 -38.57 19.57
CA ARG A 38 21.15 -38.16 20.14
C ARG A 38 21.21 -36.74 20.69
N ASP A 39 22.22 -36.41 21.48
CA ASP A 39 22.37 -35.08 22.06
C ASP A 39 22.52 -34.02 20.96
N ASN A 40 23.31 -34.32 19.91
CA ASN A 40 23.44 -33.45 18.74
C ASN A 40 22.13 -33.30 17.97
N SER A 41 21.36 -34.38 17.78
CA SER A 41 20.04 -34.30 17.13
C SER A 41 19.09 -33.42 17.93
N ILE A 42 19.00 -33.61 19.24
CA ILE A 42 18.12 -32.82 20.12
C ILE A 42 18.54 -31.35 20.10
N ALA A 43 19.85 -31.06 20.19
CA ALA A 43 20.36 -29.70 20.13
C ALA A 43 20.05 -29.03 18.78
N LYS A 44 20.18 -29.77 17.68
CA LYS A 44 19.84 -29.30 16.33
C LYS A 44 18.34 -29.01 16.20
N ASP A 45 17.48 -29.91 16.66
CA ASP A 45 16.03 -29.77 16.57
C ASP A 45 15.54 -28.59 17.44
N LEU A 46 16.10 -28.42 18.63
CA LEU A 46 15.81 -27.28 19.50
C LEU A 46 16.25 -25.95 18.87
N LYS A 47 17.43 -25.92 18.24
CA LYS A 47 17.92 -24.74 17.52
C LYS A 47 17.03 -24.42 16.31
N ALA A 48 16.64 -25.44 15.55
CA ALA A 48 15.72 -25.29 14.42
C ALA A 48 14.38 -24.72 14.88
N ALA A 49 13.77 -25.29 15.92
CA ALA A 49 12.50 -24.81 16.48
C ALA A 49 12.58 -23.34 16.93
N LYS A 50 13.64 -22.95 17.63
CA LYS A 50 13.88 -21.54 18.03
C LYS A 50 14.08 -20.62 16.82
N SER A 51 14.77 -21.09 15.78
CA SER A 51 14.96 -20.29 14.56
C SER A 51 13.66 -20.11 13.79
N PHE A 52 12.78 -21.12 13.76
CA PHE A 52 11.46 -21.00 13.13
C PHE A 52 10.55 -20.05 13.90
N SER A 53 10.55 -20.08 15.24
CA SER A 53 9.77 -19.13 16.03
C SER A 53 10.27 -17.69 15.85
N GLY A 54 11.59 -17.47 15.93
CA GLY A 54 12.18 -16.15 15.73
C GLY A 54 11.96 -15.59 14.32
N ASN A 55 12.09 -16.44 13.29
CA ASN A 55 11.81 -16.03 11.91
C ASN A 55 10.31 -15.73 11.70
N SER A 56 9.41 -16.44 12.39
CA SER A 56 7.97 -16.18 12.28
C SER A 56 7.60 -14.80 12.85
N ASP A 57 8.14 -14.43 14.00
CA ASP A 57 7.91 -13.12 14.61
C ASP A 57 8.48 -11.98 13.74
N GLU A 58 9.69 -12.14 13.19
CA GLU A 58 10.25 -11.16 12.25
C GLU A 58 9.42 -11.04 10.96
N LEU A 59 8.96 -12.15 10.39
CA LEU A 59 8.13 -12.14 9.18
C LEU A 59 6.78 -11.48 9.45
N ASN A 60 6.16 -11.72 10.60
CA ASN A 60 4.93 -11.05 11.01
C ASN A 60 5.14 -9.54 11.21
N ALA A 61 6.26 -9.13 11.83
CA ALA A 61 6.60 -7.72 11.98
C ALA A 61 6.77 -7.02 10.62
N LYS A 62 7.51 -7.63 9.69
CA LYS A 62 7.69 -7.11 8.32
C LYS A 62 6.37 -7.06 7.54
N ALA A 63 5.50 -8.06 7.70
CA ALA A 63 4.18 -8.07 7.07
C ALA A 63 3.30 -6.92 7.59
N ASN A 64 3.27 -6.70 8.91
CA ASN A 64 2.53 -5.60 9.52
C ASN A 64 3.07 -4.23 9.08
N GLU A 65 4.40 -4.07 9.02
CA GLU A 65 5.02 -2.85 8.51
C GLU A 65 4.62 -2.58 7.05
N ASN A 66 4.68 -3.60 6.18
CA ASN A 66 4.28 -3.47 4.78
C ASN A 66 2.80 -3.11 4.64
N ILE A 67 1.91 -3.77 5.39
CA ILE A 67 0.48 -3.43 5.41
C ILE A 67 0.25 -1.98 5.88
N SER A 68 0.97 -1.54 6.91
CA SER A 68 0.87 -0.16 7.41
C SER A 68 1.33 0.85 6.36
N ASN A 69 2.46 0.59 5.71
CA ASN A 69 2.99 1.45 4.64
C ASN A 69 2.04 1.51 3.44
N ALA A 70 1.51 0.36 3.00
CA ALA A 70 0.53 0.31 1.92
C ALA A 70 -0.77 1.07 2.25
N LYS A 71 -1.25 0.99 3.50
CA LYS A 71 -2.41 1.78 3.96
C LYS A 71 -2.14 3.29 3.93
N ASN A 72 -0.97 3.71 4.38
CA ASN A 72 -0.57 5.13 4.37
C ASN A 72 -0.43 5.65 2.94
N GLU A 73 0.18 4.88 2.06
CA GLU A 73 0.32 5.23 0.64
C GLU A 73 -1.05 5.32 -0.04
N ALA A 74 -1.94 4.35 0.19
CA ALA A 74 -3.30 4.38 -0.33
C ALA A 74 -4.10 5.60 0.17
N ALA A 75 -3.96 5.95 1.47
CA ALA A 75 -4.57 7.14 2.03
C ALA A 75 -4.02 8.43 1.38
N SER A 76 -2.71 8.50 1.16
CA SER A 76 -2.07 9.63 0.48
C SER A 76 -2.52 9.75 -0.97
N ILE A 77 -2.62 8.65 -1.72
CA ILE A 77 -3.13 8.64 -3.09
C ILE A 77 -4.57 9.13 -3.13
N ARG A 78 -5.42 8.63 -2.22
CA ARG A 78 -6.82 9.06 -2.13
C ARG A 78 -6.94 10.55 -1.81
N GLN A 79 -6.16 11.05 -0.86
CA GLN A 79 -6.16 12.46 -0.50
C GLN A 79 -5.71 13.33 -1.68
N LYS A 80 -4.62 12.94 -2.35
CA LYS A 80 -4.12 13.65 -3.52
C LYS A 80 -5.15 13.67 -4.66
N ALA A 81 -5.81 12.55 -4.94
CA ALA A 81 -6.86 12.50 -5.96
C ALA A 81 -8.04 13.43 -5.62
N ILE A 82 -8.46 13.48 -4.34
CA ILE A 82 -9.52 14.39 -3.89
C ILE A 82 -9.09 15.86 -4.06
N ASP A 83 -7.86 16.20 -3.69
CA ASP A 83 -7.36 17.56 -3.77
C ASP A 83 -7.15 18.02 -5.22
N ASP A 84 -6.65 17.13 -6.08
CA ASP A 84 -6.50 17.37 -7.52
C ASP A 84 -7.87 17.61 -8.18
N GLU A 85 -8.86 16.76 -7.88
CA GLU A 85 -10.22 16.88 -8.41
C GLU A 85 -10.91 18.16 -7.90
N LYS A 86 -10.72 18.51 -6.62
CA LYS A 86 -11.25 19.76 -6.05
C LYS A 86 -10.65 20.98 -6.73
N THR A 87 -9.35 20.96 -7.02
CA THR A 87 -8.66 22.04 -7.72
C THR A 87 -9.15 22.15 -9.16
N LEU A 88 -9.34 21.03 -9.85
CA LEU A 88 -9.86 20.98 -11.21
C LEU A 88 -11.31 21.46 -11.28
N ALA A 89 -12.14 21.09 -10.31
CA ALA A 89 -13.52 21.55 -10.20
C ALA A 89 -13.58 23.06 -9.96
N ALA A 90 -12.76 23.59 -9.04
CA ALA A 90 -12.67 25.03 -8.79
C ALA A 90 -12.25 25.80 -10.05
N SER A 91 -11.23 25.32 -10.76
CA SER A 91 -10.76 25.93 -12.02
C SER A 91 -11.82 25.89 -13.13
N LYS A 92 -12.58 24.78 -13.24
CA LYS A 92 -13.70 24.69 -14.19
C LYS A 92 -14.83 25.67 -13.87
N VAL A 93 -15.17 25.82 -12.59
CA VAL A 93 -16.18 26.78 -12.13
C VAL A 93 -15.73 28.20 -12.44
N GLU A 94 -14.48 28.55 -12.12
CA GLU A 94 -13.92 29.88 -12.40
C GLU A 94 -13.90 30.18 -13.91
N THR A 95 -13.47 29.22 -14.73
CA THR A 95 -13.49 29.36 -16.19
C THR A 95 -14.90 29.57 -16.71
N LYS A 96 -15.88 28.79 -16.22
CA LYS A 96 -17.29 28.91 -16.62
C LYS A 96 -17.90 30.25 -16.17
N GLN A 97 -17.54 30.73 -14.99
CA GLN A 97 -17.96 32.03 -14.51
C GLN A 97 -17.40 33.14 -15.42
N SER A 98 -16.11 33.10 -15.75
CA SER A 98 -15.50 34.08 -16.65
C SER A 98 -16.09 34.04 -18.06
N GLU A 99 -16.42 32.86 -18.59
CA GLU A 99 -17.13 32.71 -19.86
C GLU A 99 -18.51 33.34 -19.81
N LEU A 100 -19.29 33.08 -18.74
CA LEU A 100 -20.61 33.67 -18.54
C LEU A 100 -20.57 35.18 -18.41
N ASP A 101 -19.61 35.73 -17.67
CA ASP A 101 -19.46 37.17 -17.51
C ASP A 101 -19.16 37.84 -18.86
N LYS A 102 -18.30 37.23 -19.69
CA LYS A 102 -18.03 37.72 -21.06
C LYS A 102 -19.24 37.59 -21.99
N GLU A 103 -20.00 36.51 -21.90
CA GLU A 103 -21.24 36.36 -22.67
C GLU A 103 -22.28 37.39 -22.24
N TYR A 104 -22.37 37.68 -20.93
CA TYR A 104 -23.26 38.69 -20.39
C TYR A 104 -22.88 40.09 -20.88
N GLU A 105 -21.60 40.46 -20.85
CA GLU A 105 -21.11 41.73 -21.39
C GLU A 105 -21.49 41.88 -22.88
N LYS A 106 -21.23 40.86 -23.69
CA LYS A 106 -21.63 40.84 -25.12
C LYS A 106 -23.14 40.96 -25.30
N PHE A 107 -23.92 40.30 -24.44
CA PHE A 107 -25.38 40.39 -24.47
C PHE A 107 -25.85 41.82 -24.17
N VAL A 108 -25.27 42.48 -23.16
CA VAL A 108 -25.57 43.87 -22.81
C VAL A 108 -25.21 44.84 -23.94
N GLU A 109 -24.04 44.68 -24.56
CA GLU A 109 -23.65 45.47 -25.75
C GLU A 109 -24.63 45.29 -26.90
N LYS A 110 -25.00 44.04 -27.19
CA LYS A 110 -25.98 43.72 -28.24
C LYS A 110 -27.35 44.32 -27.94
N LEU A 111 -27.82 44.24 -26.70
CA LEU A 111 -29.09 44.83 -26.26
C LEU A 111 -29.08 46.35 -26.43
N SER A 112 -27.97 47.02 -26.11
CA SER A 112 -27.81 48.46 -26.31
C SER A 112 -27.86 48.83 -27.79
N SER A 113 -27.18 48.06 -28.65
CA SER A 113 -27.21 48.25 -30.11
C SER A 113 -28.62 48.04 -30.70
N GLU A 114 -29.32 46.98 -30.27
CA GLU A 114 -30.70 46.70 -30.68
C GLU A 114 -31.66 47.81 -30.24
N LYS A 115 -31.48 48.36 -29.02
CA LYS A 115 -32.27 49.49 -28.52
C LYS A 115 -32.06 50.75 -29.38
N GLU A 116 -30.83 51.06 -29.75
CA GLU A 116 -30.53 52.23 -30.59
C GLU A 116 -31.09 52.05 -32.01
N SER A 117 -30.94 50.84 -32.58
CA SER A 117 -31.52 50.47 -33.87
C SER A 117 -33.05 50.58 -33.87
N LEU A 118 -33.70 50.05 -32.82
CA LEU A 118 -35.16 50.13 -32.66
C LEU A 118 -35.62 51.58 -32.55
N LYS A 119 -34.92 52.41 -31.77
CA LYS A 119 -35.22 53.85 -31.62
C LYS A 119 -35.10 54.57 -32.97
N ASN A 120 -34.02 54.32 -33.72
CA ASN A 120 -33.83 54.90 -35.05
C ASN A 120 -34.90 54.45 -36.05
N SER A 121 -35.29 53.17 -36.01
CA SER A 121 -36.39 52.64 -36.82
C SER A 121 -37.73 53.30 -36.45
N LEU A 122 -38.02 53.46 -35.16
CA LEU A 122 -39.24 54.14 -34.69
C LEU A 122 -39.28 55.61 -35.14
N LEU A 123 -38.15 56.33 -35.03
CA LEU A 123 -38.02 57.71 -35.50
C LEU A 123 -38.20 57.82 -37.01
N SER A 124 -37.69 56.86 -37.78
CA SER A 124 -37.84 56.81 -39.24
C SER A 124 -39.29 56.51 -39.66
N GLN A 125 -40.03 55.75 -38.86
CA GLN A 125 -41.44 55.44 -39.09
C GLN A 125 -42.41 56.50 -38.52
N MET A 126 -41.93 57.40 -37.66
CA MET A 126 -42.71 58.49 -37.06
C MET A 126 -43.43 59.40 -38.08
N PRO A 127 -42.84 59.76 -39.24
CA PRO A 127 -43.52 60.55 -40.27
C PRO A 127 -44.71 59.79 -40.90
N LEU A 128 -44.55 58.49 -41.17
CA LEU A 128 -45.62 57.62 -41.68
C LEU A 128 -46.74 57.46 -40.64
N PHE A 129 -46.37 57.36 -39.36
CA PHE A 129 -47.33 57.34 -38.26
C PHE A 129 -48.10 58.68 -38.15
N LYS A 130 -47.41 59.81 -38.34
CA LYS A 130 -48.01 61.15 -38.34
C LYS A 130 -48.93 61.37 -39.53
N GLU A 131 -48.57 60.90 -40.73
CA GLU A 131 -49.44 60.95 -41.91
C GLU A 131 -50.68 60.07 -41.75
N SER A 132 -50.52 58.84 -41.25
CA SER A 132 -51.66 57.93 -41.03
C SER A 132 -52.62 58.44 -39.95
N LEU A 133 -52.11 59.06 -38.89
CA LEU A 133 -52.92 59.77 -37.90
C LEU A 133 -53.64 60.97 -38.52
N LYS A 134 -52.93 61.82 -39.27
CA LYS A 134 -53.53 62.99 -39.92
C LYS A 134 -54.63 62.59 -40.91
N ALA A 135 -54.42 61.51 -41.67
CA ALA A 135 -55.40 60.94 -42.60
C ALA A 135 -56.64 60.36 -41.91
N LYS A 136 -56.49 59.79 -40.70
CA LYS A 136 -57.64 59.36 -39.88
C LYS A 136 -58.41 60.55 -39.30
N PHE A 137 -57.72 61.58 -38.84
CA PHE A 137 -58.36 62.79 -38.28
C PHE A 137 -58.97 63.71 -39.36
N SER A 138 -58.45 63.72 -40.59
CA SER A 138 -59.05 64.47 -41.72
C SER A 138 -60.24 63.76 -42.37
N LYS A 139 -60.53 62.52 -41.98
CA LYS A 139 -61.71 61.75 -42.37
C LYS A 139 -62.83 61.81 -41.33
N LEU A 140 -62.60 62.51 -40.20
CA LEU A 140 -63.64 62.98 -39.29
C LEU A 140 -64.06 64.40 -39.70
#